data_AF-A0A966F1V2-F1
#
_entry.id   AF-A0A966F1V2-F1
#
_cell.length_a   1.000
_cell.length_b   1.000
_cell.length_c   1.000
_cell.angle_alpha   90.00
_cell.angle_beta   90.00
_cell.angle_gamma   90.00
#
_symmetry.space_group_name_H-M   'P 1'
#
loop_
_entity.id
_entity.type
_entity.pdbx_description
1 polymer ?
#
loop_
_entity_poly.entity_id
_entity_poly.type
_entity_poly.pdbx_seq_one_letter_code
_entity_poly.pdbx_strand_id
1 'polypeptide(L)' 'RLLAYIYVDDVFINETLLKEGLADIMTISPNTKYSGQFTTIRDYAKASKVGIWSWCDNQL' A
#
# COMPACT_ATOMS: atom_id res chain seq x y z
N ARG A 1 -1.38 -19.62 -6.96
CA ARG A 1 -1.05 -18.35 -7.68
C ARG A 1 0.30 -17.86 -7.16
N LEU A 2 1.10 -17.17 -7.99
CA LEU A 2 2.38 -16.60 -7.58
C LEU A 2 2.18 -15.17 -7.03
N LEU A 3 2.87 -14.81 -5.95
CA LEU A 3 2.89 -13.46 -5.38
C LEU A 3 4.26 -12.83 -5.65
N ALA A 4 4.29 -11.64 -6.26
CA ALA A 4 5.51 -10.99 -6.69
C ALA A 4 5.49 -9.48 -6.38
N TYR A 5 6.69 -8.92 -6.30
CA TYR A 5 6.94 -7.48 -6.24
C TYR A 5 7.31 -7.01 -7.64
N ILE A 6 6.66 -5.95 -8.11
CA ILE A 6 6.76 -5.51 -9.50
C ILE A 6 7.52 -4.19 -9.57
N TYR A 7 8.54 -4.16 -10.43
CA TYR A 7 9.27 -2.95 -10.79
C TYR A 7 9.07 -2.68 -12.28
N VAL A 8 8.85 -1.42 -12.63
CA VAL A 8 8.85 -0.95 -14.01
C VAL A 8 9.88 0.17 -14.06
N ASP A 9 10.97 -0.06 -14.80
CA ASP A 9 12.18 0.73 -14.72
C ASP A 9 12.63 0.86 -13.24
N ASP A 10 12.83 2.10 -12.75
CA ASP A 10 13.22 2.38 -11.37
C ASP A 10 12.01 2.55 -10.42
N VAL A 11 10.78 2.28 -10.88
CA VAL A 11 9.55 2.50 -10.09
C VAL A 11 9.10 1.21 -9.43
N PHE A 12 9.08 1.20 -8.10
CA PHE A 12 8.52 0.09 -7.33
C PHE A 12 6.99 0.21 -7.22
N ILE A 13 6.27 -0.50 -8.09
CA ILE A 13 4.81 -0.35 -8.25
C ILE A 13 4.04 -0.64 -6.96
N ASN A 14 4.39 -1.70 -6.22
CA ASN A 14 3.68 -2.03 -4.97
C ASN A 14 3.76 -0.89 -3.94
N GLU A 15 4.91 -0.23 -3.84
CA GLU A 15 5.10 0.93 -2.96
C GLU A 15 4.34 2.16 -3.49
N THR A 16 4.39 2.42 -4.80
CA THR A 16 3.68 3.55 -5.42
C THR A 16 2.18 3.49 -5.18
N LEU A 17 1.57 2.31 -5.36
CA LEU A 17 0.13 2.11 -5.12
C LEU A 17 -0.27 2.45 -3.67
N LEU A 18 0.59 2.13 -2.70
CA LEU A 18 0.33 2.46 -1.29
C LEU A 18 0.51 3.96 -1.01
N LYS A 19 1.55 4.58 -1.59
CA LYS A 19 1.80 6.04 -1.43
C LYS A 19 0.66 6.88 -2.00
N GLU A 20 0.10 6.47 -3.12
CA GLU A 20 -1.03 7.15 -3.77
C GLU A 20 -2.38 6.76 -3.15
N GLY A 21 -2.40 5.90 -2.12
CA GLY A 21 -3.63 5.45 -1.47
C GLY A 21 -4.56 4.69 -2.40
N LEU A 22 -4.02 3.99 -3.41
CA LEU A 22 -4.79 3.22 -4.39
C LEU A 22 -4.97 1.74 -3.98
N ALA A 23 -4.24 1.28 -2.96
CA ALA A 23 -4.29 -0.09 -2.47
C ALA A 23 -4.18 -0.16 -0.93
N ASP A 24 -4.62 -1.28 -0.36
CA ASP A 24 -4.32 -1.68 1.03
C ASP A 24 -3.40 -2.92 1.02
N ILE A 25 -2.81 -3.21 2.19
CA ILE A 25 -1.83 -4.29 2.35
C ILE A 25 -2.50 -5.63 2.67
N MET A 26 -1.97 -6.71 2.09
CA MET A 26 -2.27 -8.08 2.50
C MET A 26 -0.97 -8.86 2.64
N THR A 27 -0.64 -9.27 3.87
CA THR A 27 0.62 -9.97 4.17
C THR A 27 0.38 -11.48 4.17
N ILE A 28 1.04 -12.21 3.28
CA ILE A 28 0.94 -13.67 3.16
C ILE A 28 2.34 -14.28 3.28
N SER A 29 2.54 -15.11 4.31
CA SER A 29 3.80 -15.84 4.51
C SER A 29 4.06 -16.85 3.37
N PRO A 30 5.32 -17.09 3.01
CA PRO A 30 6.55 -16.54 3.59
C PRO A 30 6.99 -15.20 2.98
N ASN A 31 6.25 -14.63 2.03
CA ASN A 31 6.68 -13.45 1.28
C ASN A 31 6.38 -12.15 2.04
N THR A 32 7.17 -11.86 3.08
CA THR A 32 6.95 -10.74 3.99
C THR A 32 8.06 -9.68 3.98
N LYS A 33 8.97 -9.72 2.99
CA LYS A 33 10.16 -8.86 2.89
C LYS A 33 9.88 -7.37 3.14
N TYR A 34 8.77 -6.85 2.62
CA TYR A 34 8.42 -5.42 2.69
C TYR A 34 7.27 -5.10 3.65
N SER A 35 6.81 -6.07 4.46
CA SER A 35 5.62 -5.91 5.31
C SER A 35 5.70 -4.68 6.24
N GLY A 36 6.86 -4.45 6.87
CA GLY A 36 7.11 -3.29 7.72
C GLY A 36 7.05 -1.96 6.95
N GLN A 37 7.75 -1.86 5.82
CA GLN A 37 7.74 -0.66 4.98
C GLN A 37 6.32 -0.34 4.47
N PHE A 38 5.61 -1.35 3.98
CA PHE A 38 4.24 -1.19 3.48
C PHE A 38 3.26 -0.80 4.59
N THR A 39 3.44 -1.32 5.80
CA THR A 39 2.67 -0.93 6.98
C THR A 39 2.79 0.58 7.22
N THR A 40 4.03 1.09 7.27
CA THR A 40 4.30 2.52 7.48
C THR A 40 3.70 3.40 6.39
N ILE A 41 3.87 3.03 5.12
CA ILE A 41 3.34 3.82 3.99
C ILE A 41 1.81 3.85 4.03
N ARG A 42 1.18 2.70 4.28
CA ARG A 42 -0.28 2.57 4.33
C ARG A 42 -0.87 3.34 5.52
N ASP A 43 -0.21 3.34 6.68
CA ASP A 43 -0.65 4.13 7.84
C ASP A 43 -0.51 5.64 7.59
N TYR A 44 0.54 6.06 6.89
CA TYR A 44 0.67 7.44 6.44
C TYR A 44 -0.45 7.83 5.45
N ALA A 45 -0.70 7.02 4.42
CA ALA A 45 -1.76 7.29 3.45
C ALA A 45 -3.15 7.36 4.10
N LYS A 46 -3.42 6.51 5.10
CA LYS A 46 -4.63 6.57 5.94
C LYS A 46 -4.74 7.88 6.70
N ALA A 47 -3.70 8.24 7.46
CA ALA A 47 -3.68 9.47 8.27
C ALA A 47 -3.82 10.75 7.42
N SER A 48 -3.22 10.73 6.22
CA SER A 48 -3.28 11.82 5.25
C SER A 48 -4.53 11.78 4.35
N LYS A 49 -5.43 10.80 4.54
CA LYS A 49 -6.69 10.64 3.78
C LYS A 49 -6.47 10.62 2.27
N VAL A 50 -5.42 9.93 1.82
CA VAL A 50 -5.05 9.86 0.39
C VAL A 50 -5.88 8.77 -0.32
N GLY A 51 -6.30 9.04 -1.56
CA GLY A 51 -6.93 8.03 -2.42
C GLY A 51 -8.19 7.42 -1.78
N ILE A 52 -8.22 6.09 -1.67
CA ILE A 52 -9.35 5.34 -1.08
C ILE A 52 -9.62 5.71 0.38
N TRP A 53 -8.62 6.26 1.09
CA TRP A 53 -8.75 6.65 2.50
C TRP A 53 -9.49 7.99 2.70
N SER A 54 -9.65 8.80 1.65
CA SER A 54 -10.41 10.06 1.71
C SER A 54 -11.90 9.88 2.02
N TRP A 55 -12.44 8.69 1.73
CA TRP A 55 -13.85 8.39 1.85
C TRP A 55 -14.26 7.95 3.26
N CYS A 56 -13.30 7.61 4.11
CA CYS A 56 -13.57 7.04 5.44
C CYS A 56 -14.19 8.05 6.43
N ASP A 57 -14.05 9.35 6.16
CA ASP A 57 -14.63 10.42 6.98
C ASP A 57 -15.97 10.97 6.46
N ASN A 58 -16.36 10.65 5.23
CA ASN A 58 -17.62 11.12 4.62
C ASN A 58 -18.81 10.21 4.94
N GLN A 59 -18.73 9.42 6.02
CA GLN A 59 -19.79 8.51 6.48
C GLN A 59 -20.52 9.02 7.74
N LEU A 60 -20.45 10.33 8.03
CA LEU A 60 -21.29 10.99 9.04
C LEU A 60 -22.64 11.43 8.46
#